data_AF-A0A7Y6A7F2-F1
#
_entry.id   AF-A0A7Y6A7F2-F1
#
_cell.length_a   1.000
_cell.length_b   1.000
_cell.length_c   1.000
_cell.angle_alpha   90.00
_cell.angle_beta   90.00
_cell.angle_gamma   90.00
#
_symmetry.space_group_name_H-M   'P 1'
#
loop_
_entity.id
_entity.type
_entity.pdbx_description
1 polymer ?
#
loop_
_entity_poly.entity_id
_entity_poly.type
_entity_poly.pdbx_seq_one_letter_code
_entity_poly.pdbx_strand_id
1 'polypeptide(L)'
;HHYFGPKQHVFVAALDLPFDPGALVPQLLADGPDGMGERLARFFFQVWEDPELQPRMLALLRTILAGDPAAGLIRDFMTTELVGRVARDLDAPDAELRANLCAAQLMGLAFTRYVLHMEPMASTDVETLVGAVGPTLQRYLGGGREEPGNPG
;
A
#
# COMPACT_ATOMS: atom_id res chain seq x y z
N HIS A 1 -21.24 -9.11 4.82
CA HIS A 1 -21.65 -8.59 6.14
C HIS A 1 -20.71 -9.12 7.22
N HIS A 2 -19.64 -8.39 7.54
CA HIS A 2 -18.88 -8.55 8.78
C HIS A 2 -18.77 -7.17 9.44
N TYR A 3 -19.44 -7.05 10.59
CA TYR A 3 -19.45 -5.87 11.45
C TYR A 3 -18.22 -5.92 12.36
N PHE A 4 -17.36 -4.90 12.30
CA PHE A 4 -16.28 -4.72 13.25
C PHE A 4 -16.80 -4.15 14.58
N GLY A 5 -16.17 -4.54 15.69
CA GLY A 5 -16.53 -4.09 17.03
C GLY A 5 -15.90 -2.73 17.41
N PRO A 6 -16.50 -1.96 18.34
CA PRO A 6 -16.11 -0.58 18.66
C PRO A 6 -14.67 -0.40 19.18
N LYS A 7 -13.97 -1.45 19.61
CA LYS A 7 -12.58 -1.38 20.12
C LYS A 7 -11.53 -1.19 19.01
N GLN A 8 -11.74 -1.78 17.83
CA GLN A 8 -10.80 -1.63 16.70
C GLN A 8 -10.90 -0.24 16.08
N HIS A 9 -12.10 0.34 16.03
CA HIS A 9 -12.29 1.73 15.61
C HIS A 9 -11.56 2.72 16.51
N VAL A 10 -11.60 2.52 17.84
CA VAL A 10 -10.86 3.34 18.82
C VAL A 10 -9.36 3.14 18.69
N PHE A 11 -8.89 1.93 18.39
CA PHE A 11 -7.47 1.68 18.17
C PHE A 11 -6.94 2.31 16.88
N VAL A 12 -7.66 2.17 15.76
CA VAL A 12 -7.31 2.85 14.49
C VAL A 12 -7.35 4.37 14.64
N ALA A 13 -8.31 4.91 15.41
CA ALA A 13 -8.32 6.33 15.79
C ALA A 13 -7.16 6.70 16.72
N ALA A 14 -6.65 5.77 17.53
CA ALA A 14 -5.48 5.96 18.39
C ALA A 14 -4.14 5.78 17.64
N LEU A 15 -4.12 5.08 16.51
CA LEU A 15 -2.94 4.96 15.64
C LEU A 15 -2.61 6.27 14.93
N ASP A 16 -3.51 7.27 14.99
CA ASP A 16 -3.36 8.60 14.36
C ASP A 16 -2.79 8.49 12.94
N LEU A 17 -3.42 7.62 12.15
CA LEU A 17 -2.95 7.29 10.82
C LEU A 17 -2.85 8.58 10.00
N PRO A 18 -1.73 8.79 9.29
CA PRO A 18 -1.50 10.05 8.58
C PRO A 18 -2.44 10.27 7.38
N PHE A 19 -3.23 9.26 7.00
CA PHE A 19 -4.16 9.32 5.88
C PHE A 19 -5.42 8.51 6.17
N ASP A 20 -6.53 8.91 5.54
CA ASP A 20 -7.78 8.15 5.52
C ASP A 20 -7.76 7.17 4.33
N PRO A 21 -7.66 5.85 4.56
CA PRO A 21 -7.73 4.84 3.51
C PRO A 21 -9.00 4.95 2.67
N GLY A 22 -10.08 5.46 3.26
CA GLY A 22 -11.36 5.57 2.61
C GLY A 22 -11.51 6.70 1.62
N ALA A 23 -10.72 7.75 1.77
CA ALA A 23 -10.59 8.79 0.77
C ALA A 23 -9.52 8.42 -0.29
N LEU A 24 -8.51 7.65 0.10
CA LEU A 24 -7.35 7.33 -0.73
C LEU A 24 -7.68 6.42 -1.92
N VAL A 25 -8.28 5.26 -1.64
CA VAL A 25 -8.51 4.23 -2.67
C VAL A 25 -9.38 4.75 -3.82
N PRO A 26 -10.49 5.47 -3.57
CA PRO A 26 -11.27 6.08 -4.66
C PRO A 26 -10.49 7.11 -5.48
N GLN A 27 -9.61 7.91 -4.86
CA GLN A 27 -8.80 8.90 -5.58
C GLN A 27 -7.80 8.25 -6.53
N LEU A 28 -7.14 7.16 -6.10
CA LEU A 28 -6.20 6.43 -6.96
C LEU A 28 -6.88 5.78 -8.17
N LEU A 29 -8.13 5.35 -7.99
CA LEU A 29 -8.97 4.72 -9.01
C LEU A 29 -9.70 5.72 -9.93
N ALA A 30 -9.87 6.98 -9.50
CA ALA A 30 -10.69 7.97 -10.20
C ALA A 30 -10.22 8.24 -11.65
N ASP A 31 -8.90 8.24 -11.87
CA ASP A 31 -8.29 8.49 -13.19
C ASP A 31 -8.24 7.23 -14.09
N GLY A 32 -8.89 6.14 -13.68
CA GLY A 32 -8.93 4.88 -14.43
C GLY A 32 -7.70 3.99 -14.20
N PRO A 33 -7.68 2.78 -14.79
CA PRO A 33 -6.65 1.78 -14.52
C PRO A 33 -5.28 2.12 -15.11
N ASP A 34 -5.23 2.93 -16.16
CA ASP A 34 -3.98 3.29 -16.84
C ASP A 34 -3.13 4.20 -15.94
N GLY A 35 -1.86 3.83 -15.74
CA GLY A 35 -0.92 4.59 -14.89
C GLY A 35 -1.20 4.48 -13.38
N MET A 36 -2.15 3.66 -12.94
CA MET A 36 -2.50 3.51 -11.53
C MET A 36 -1.33 3.04 -10.66
N GLY A 37 -0.46 2.17 -11.18
CA GLY A 37 0.73 1.69 -10.47
C GLY A 37 1.71 2.83 -10.17
N GLU A 38 1.92 3.75 -11.11
CA GLU A 38 2.78 4.93 -10.88
C GLU A 38 2.13 5.92 -9.93
N ARG A 39 0.82 6.16 -10.04
CA ARG A 39 0.10 7.02 -9.08
C ARG A 39 0.18 6.47 -7.66
N LEU A 40 0.00 5.16 -7.49
CA LEU A 40 0.14 4.49 -6.21
C LEU A 40 1.58 4.60 -5.66
N ALA A 41 2.59 4.38 -6.49
CA ALA A 41 3.99 4.55 -6.09
C ALA A 41 4.28 5.99 -5.65
N ARG A 42 3.84 6.98 -6.44
CA ARG A 42 4.04 8.40 -6.13
C ARG A 42 3.34 8.81 -4.85
N PHE A 43 2.10 8.36 -4.64
CA PHE A 43 1.38 8.57 -3.39
C PHE A 43 2.13 7.97 -2.20
N PHE A 44 2.63 6.73 -2.34
CA PHE A 44 3.44 6.10 -1.31
C PHE A 44 4.65 6.98 -0.95
N PHE A 45 5.42 7.45 -1.93
CA PHE A 45 6.57 8.32 -1.67
C PHE A 45 6.17 9.67 -1.08
N GLN A 46 5.04 10.26 -1.48
CA GLN A 46 4.53 11.49 -0.87
C GLN A 46 4.32 11.31 0.64
N VAL A 47 3.72 10.19 1.05
CA VAL A 47 3.52 9.89 2.49
C VAL A 47 4.85 9.65 3.21
N TRP A 48 5.77 8.93 2.58
CA TRP A 48 7.04 8.54 3.21
C TRP A 48 8.13 9.61 3.17
N GLU A 49 8.00 10.63 2.33
CA GLU A 49 8.91 11.79 2.29
C GLU A 49 8.30 13.03 2.97
N ASP A 50 7.05 12.95 3.43
CA ASP A 50 6.44 14.00 4.23
C ASP A 50 7.06 14.05 5.65
N PRO A 51 7.61 15.19 6.08
CA PRO A 51 8.30 15.31 7.36
C PRO A 51 7.39 15.15 8.59
N GLU A 52 6.08 15.36 8.46
CA GLU A 52 5.11 15.15 9.54
C GLU A 52 4.60 13.71 9.60
N LEU A 53 4.45 13.05 8.43
CA LEU A 53 3.89 11.70 8.33
C LEU A 53 4.97 10.61 8.47
N GLN A 54 6.16 10.81 7.90
CA GLN A 54 7.25 9.83 7.90
C GLN A 54 7.62 9.34 9.32
N PRO A 55 7.80 10.21 10.34
CA PRO A 55 8.13 9.74 11.69
C PRO A 55 7.06 8.82 12.28
N ARG A 56 5.78 9.07 11.96
CA ARG A 56 4.64 8.27 12.41
C ARG A 56 4.64 6.90 11.74
N MET A 57 4.84 6.86 10.42
CA MET A 57 4.95 5.60 9.66
C MET A 57 6.12 4.74 10.16
N LEU A 58 7.27 5.34 10.44
CA LEU A 58 8.42 4.65 11.03
C LEU A 58 8.13 4.12 12.44
N ALA A 59 7.38 4.86 13.26
CA ALA A 59 6.98 4.39 14.59
C ALA A 59 6.10 3.13 14.50
N LEU A 60 5.09 3.15 13.63
CA LEU A 60 4.22 1.99 13.38
C LEU A 60 5.02 0.77 12.93
N LEU A 61 5.95 0.96 11.98
CA LEU A 61 6.79 -0.12 11.48
C LEU A 61 7.69 -0.71 12.58
N ARG A 62 8.26 0.13 13.46
CA ARG A 62 9.05 -0.34 14.61
C ARG A 62 8.22 -1.15 15.61
N THR A 63 6.98 -0.76 15.87
CA THR A 63 6.04 -1.52 16.72
C THR A 63 5.78 -2.92 16.15
N ILE A 64 5.60 -3.03 14.84
CA ILE A 64 5.43 -4.33 14.16
C ILE A 64 6.69 -5.19 14.31
N LEU A 65 7.87 -4.62 14.03
CA LEU A 65 9.14 -5.34 14.06
C LEU A 65 9.57 -5.77 15.47
N ALA A 66 9.17 -5.02 16.49
CA ALA A 66 9.44 -5.35 17.89
C ALA A 66 8.59 -6.52 18.42
N GLY A 67 7.61 -7.01 17.64
CA GLY A 67 6.69 -8.06 18.08
C GLY A 67 5.75 -7.60 19.21
N ASP A 68 5.52 -6.29 19.32
CA ASP A 68 4.62 -5.71 20.32
C ASP A 68 3.21 -6.31 20.16
N PRO A 69 2.46 -6.58 21.24
CA PRO A 69 1.05 -6.98 21.15
C PRO A 69 0.18 -6.09 20.24
N ALA A 70 0.52 -4.80 20.11
CA ALA A 70 -0.09 -3.85 19.18
C ALA A 70 0.15 -4.18 17.69
N ALA A 71 1.19 -4.96 17.35
CA ALA A 71 1.49 -5.38 15.98
C ALA A 71 0.37 -6.21 15.35
N GLY A 72 -0.35 -7.00 16.15
CA GLY A 72 -1.51 -7.77 15.69
C GLY A 72 -2.61 -6.85 15.15
N LEU A 73 -2.87 -5.73 15.83
CA LEU A 73 -3.89 -4.77 15.43
C LEU A 73 -3.50 -4.01 14.15
N ILE A 74 -2.22 -3.69 13.98
CA ILE A 74 -1.73 -3.06 12.75
C ILE A 74 -1.82 -4.05 11.57
N ARG A 75 -1.50 -5.33 11.81
CA ARG A 75 -1.67 -6.39 10.80
C ARG A 75 -3.13 -6.52 10.38
N ASP A 76 -4.04 -6.61 11.34
CA ASP A 76 -5.48 -6.74 11.08
C ASP A 76 -6.01 -5.55 10.27
N PHE A 77 -5.58 -4.32 10.61
CA PHE A 77 -5.90 -3.12 9.86
C PHE A 77 -5.41 -3.17 8.41
N MET A 78 -4.14 -3.54 8.19
CA MET A 78 -3.56 -3.63 6.84
C MET A 78 -4.34 -4.62 5.96
N THR A 79 -4.69 -5.79 6.50
CA THR A 79 -5.42 -6.82 5.77
C THR A 79 -6.89 -6.43 5.51
N THR A 80 -7.53 -5.83 6.50
CA THR A 80 -8.97 -5.55 6.44
C THR A 80 -9.31 -4.26 5.70
N GLU A 81 -8.70 -3.15 6.13
CA GLU A 81 -9.08 -1.81 5.69
C GLU A 81 -8.30 -1.37 4.45
N LEU A 82 -7.02 -1.72 4.36
CA LEU A 82 -6.21 -1.35 3.20
C LEU A 82 -6.41 -2.36 2.07
N VAL A 83 -6.02 -3.61 2.30
CA VAL A 83 -6.08 -4.69 1.30
C VAL A 83 -7.52 -5.03 0.94
N GLY A 84 -8.38 -5.24 1.93
CA GLY A 84 -9.79 -5.55 1.70
C GLY A 84 -10.58 -4.45 1.00
N ARG A 85 -10.18 -3.17 1.12
CA ARG A 85 -10.82 -2.06 0.39
C ARG A 85 -10.32 -1.97 -1.04
N VAL A 86 -9.00 -2.02 -1.25
CA VAL A 86 -8.41 -2.11 -2.60
C VAL A 86 -9.00 -3.30 -3.35
N ALA A 87 -9.10 -4.47 -2.71
CA ALA A 87 -9.63 -5.67 -3.35
C ALA A 87 -11.10 -5.54 -3.79
N ARG A 88 -11.93 -4.85 -3.00
CA ARG A 88 -13.33 -4.58 -3.36
C ARG A 88 -13.45 -3.66 -4.57
N ASP A 89 -12.57 -2.68 -4.66
CA ASP A 89 -12.65 -1.65 -5.69
C ASP A 89 -11.85 -2.03 -6.97
N LEU A 90 -11.00 -3.05 -6.92
CA LEU A 90 -10.14 -3.49 -8.04
C LEU A 90 -10.88 -4.31 -9.12
N ASP A 91 -12.12 -4.74 -8.88
CA ASP A 91 -12.96 -5.56 -9.78
C ASP A 91 -12.18 -6.54 -10.68
N ALA A 92 -11.37 -7.41 -10.07
CA ALA A 92 -10.49 -8.30 -10.79
C ALA A 92 -10.37 -9.69 -10.13
N PRO A 93 -10.01 -10.74 -10.89
CA PRO A 93 -9.68 -12.04 -10.32
C PRO A 93 -8.54 -11.90 -9.31
N ASP A 94 -8.64 -12.63 -8.20
CA ASP A 94 -7.65 -12.67 -7.12
C ASP A 94 -7.31 -11.28 -6.55
N ALA A 95 -8.28 -10.36 -6.53
CA ALA A 95 -8.08 -8.97 -6.10
C ALA A 95 -7.41 -8.83 -4.73
N GLU A 96 -7.74 -9.71 -3.77
CA GLU A 96 -7.12 -9.71 -2.45
C GLU A 96 -5.64 -10.11 -2.50
N LEU A 97 -5.28 -11.16 -3.25
CA LEU A 97 -3.89 -11.55 -3.45
C LEU A 97 -3.10 -10.43 -4.14
N ARG A 98 -3.69 -9.78 -5.14
CA ARG A 98 -3.08 -8.67 -5.88
C ARG A 98 -2.84 -7.44 -5.03
N ALA A 99 -3.82 -7.09 -4.19
CA ALA A 99 -3.69 -6.03 -3.20
C ALA A 99 -2.59 -6.37 -2.18
N ASN A 100 -2.51 -7.62 -1.73
CA ASN A 100 -1.43 -8.10 -0.86
C ASN A 100 -0.05 -8.03 -1.53
N LEU A 101 0.06 -8.34 -2.83
CA LEU A 101 1.32 -8.20 -3.58
C LEU A 101 1.76 -6.74 -3.69
N CYS A 102 0.82 -5.82 -3.90
CA CYS A 102 1.11 -4.38 -3.87
C CYS A 102 1.61 -3.95 -2.48
N ALA A 103 0.91 -4.35 -1.42
CA ALA A 103 1.29 -4.04 -0.05
C ALA A 103 2.69 -4.59 0.28
N ALA A 104 2.98 -5.85 -0.08
CA ALA A 104 4.28 -6.47 0.14
C ALA A 104 5.41 -5.71 -0.59
N GLN A 105 5.20 -5.34 -1.85
CA GLN A 105 6.16 -4.56 -2.64
C GLN A 105 6.47 -3.21 -1.98
N LEU A 106 5.43 -2.46 -1.59
CA LEU A 106 5.58 -1.14 -0.99
C LEU A 106 6.22 -1.22 0.41
N MET A 107 5.85 -2.22 1.22
CA MET A 107 6.46 -2.41 2.54
C MET A 107 7.94 -2.82 2.45
N GLY A 108 8.29 -3.68 1.48
CA GLY A 108 9.69 -4.04 1.21
C GLY A 108 10.50 -2.82 0.78
N LEU A 109 9.94 -1.97 -0.07
CA LEU A 109 10.54 -0.71 -0.47
C LEU A 109 10.71 0.25 0.72
N ALA A 110 9.69 0.39 1.57
CA ALA A 110 9.77 1.22 2.76
C ALA A 110 10.89 0.75 3.70
N PHE A 111 10.95 -0.56 3.94
CA PHE A 111 11.92 -1.17 4.83
C PHE A 111 13.35 -1.00 4.31
N THR A 112 13.58 -1.28 3.03
CA THR A 112 14.92 -1.18 2.42
C THR A 112 15.41 0.26 2.31
N ARG A 113 14.54 1.22 1.96
CA ARG A 113 14.90 2.64 1.80
C ARG A 113 14.97 3.39 3.13
N TYR A 114 13.93 3.31 3.97
CA TYR A 114 13.79 4.19 5.15
C TYR A 114 14.20 3.55 6.48
N VAL A 115 14.33 2.22 6.54
CA VAL A 115 14.79 1.53 7.76
C VAL A 115 16.23 1.09 7.60
N LEU A 116 16.53 0.31 6.57
CA LEU A 116 17.86 -0.22 6.32
C LEU A 116 18.81 0.79 5.66
N HIS A 117 18.27 1.85 5.02
CA HIS A 117 19.05 2.84 4.29
C HIS A 117 20.00 2.20 3.27
N MET A 118 19.51 1.20 2.52
CA MET A 118 20.32 0.45 1.55
C MET A 118 20.68 1.32 0.36
N GLU A 119 21.96 1.38 -0.02
CA GLU A 119 22.40 2.11 -1.22
C GLU A 119 22.41 1.20 -2.47
N PRO A 120 22.06 1.73 -3.67
CA PRO A 120 21.73 3.13 -3.95
C PRO A 120 20.27 3.52 -3.62
N MET A 121 19.45 2.59 -3.12
CA MET A 121 18.00 2.83 -2.93
C MET A 121 17.66 3.98 -1.98
N ALA A 122 18.51 4.26 -0.99
CA ALA A 122 18.31 5.36 -0.05
C ALA A 122 18.54 6.73 -0.71
N SER A 123 19.53 6.82 -1.61
CA SER A 123 19.90 8.08 -2.27
C SER A 123 19.25 8.32 -3.64
N THR A 124 18.74 7.28 -4.31
CA THR A 124 18.02 7.43 -5.59
C THR A 124 16.84 8.38 -5.45
N ASP A 125 16.60 9.22 -6.45
CA ASP A 125 15.46 10.13 -6.46
C ASP A 125 14.12 9.38 -6.58
N VAL A 126 13.08 10.00 -6.04
CA VAL A 126 11.74 9.40 -5.95
C VAL A 126 11.19 9.06 -7.33
N GLU A 127 11.32 9.93 -8.32
CA GLU A 127 10.71 9.69 -9.64
C GLU A 127 11.40 8.55 -10.39
N THR A 128 12.71 8.37 -10.22
CA THR A 128 13.41 7.17 -10.70
C THR A 128 12.87 5.90 -10.05
N LEU A 129 12.62 5.91 -8.73
CA LEU A 129 12.03 4.76 -8.05
C LEU A 129 10.57 4.51 -8.45
N VAL A 130 9.79 5.57 -8.66
CA VAL A 130 8.41 5.49 -9.19
C VAL A 130 8.42 4.84 -10.57
N GLY A 131 9.30 5.26 -11.47
CA GLY A 131 9.44 4.65 -12.79
C GLY A 131 9.88 3.19 -12.75
N ALA A 132 10.65 2.79 -11.74
CA ALA A 132 11.08 1.41 -11.57
C ALA A 132 9.99 0.50 -10.97
N VAL A 133 9.27 0.97 -9.94
CA VAL A 133 8.29 0.15 -9.20
C VAL A 133 6.88 0.24 -9.76
N GLY A 134 6.53 1.36 -10.39
CA GLY A 134 5.21 1.64 -10.96
C GLY A 134 4.70 0.55 -11.90
N PRO A 135 5.50 0.08 -12.89
CA PRO A 135 5.09 -1.02 -13.77
C PRO A 135 4.82 -2.35 -13.03
N THR A 136 5.55 -2.61 -11.94
CA THR A 136 5.34 -3.82 -11.13
C THR A 136 4.02 -3.74 -10.36
N LEU A 137 3.72 -2.58 -9.77
CA LEU A 137 2.44 -2.33 -9.12
C LEU A 137 1.30 -2.35 -10.15
N GLN A 138 1.50 -1.77 -11.33
CA GLN A 138 0.53 -1.81 -12.43
C GLN A 138 0.23 -3.25 -12.86
N ARG A 139 1.24 -4.13 -12.89
CA ARG A 139 1.03 -5.56 -13.19
C ARG A 139 0.18 -6.25 -12.13
N TYR A 140 0.41 -5.97 -10.85
CA TYR A 140 -0.42 -6.50 -9.78
C TYR A 140 -1.85 -5.95 -9.85
N LEU A 141 -2.00 -4.66 -10.14
CA LEU A 141 -3.30 -4.00 -10.17
C LEU A 141 -4.09 -4.28 -11.45
N GLY A 142 -3.43 -4.48 -12.58
CA GLY A 142 -4.03 -4.67 -13.91
C GLY A 142 -4.00 -6.10 -14.46
N GLY A 143 -3.40 -7.06 -13.74
CA GLY A 143 -3.29 -8.46 -14.15
C GLY A 143 -4.57 -9.07 -14.74
N GLY A 144 -4.59 -9.25 -16.06
CA GLY A 144 -5.61 -9.99 -16.79
C GLY A 144 -6.60 -9.17 -17.63
N ARG A 145 -6.13 -8.26 -18.49
CA ARG A 145 -6.74 -8.27 -19.84
C ARG A 145 -6.19 -9.52 -20.50
N GLU A 146 -6.97 -10.60 -20.53
CA GLU A 146 -6.77 -11.61 -21.55
C GLU A 146 -6.75 -10.88 -22.89
N GLU A 147 -5.63 -10.94 -23.61
CA GLU A 147 -5.70 -10.68 -25.04
C GLU A 147 -6.72 -11.67 -25.61
N PRO A 148 -7.76 -11.22 -26.33
CA PRO A 148 -8.69 -12.13 -26.98
C PRO A 148 -7.86 -13.05 -27.88
N GLY A 149 -7.99 -14.35 -27.64
CA GLY A 149 -7.05 -15.37 -28.07
C GLY A 149 -6.54 -15.22 -29.50
N ASN A 150 -5.24 -15.45 -29.66
CA ASN A 150 -4.66 -15.75 -30.95
C ASN A 150 -5.17 -17.14 -31.40
N PRO A 151 -5.99 -17.25 -32.46
CA PRO A 151 -6.26 -18.54 -33.07
C PRO A 151 -5.04 -18.89 -33.93
N GLY A 152 -4.15 -19.71 -33.38
CA GLY A 152 -3.19 -20.48 -34.17
C GLY A 152 -3.83 -21.72 -34.75
#